data_AF-A0AA90J8B5-F1
#
_entry.id   AF-A0AA90J8B5-F1
#
_cell.length_a   1.000
_cell.length_b   1.000
_cell.length_c   1.000
_cell.angle_alpha   90.00
_cell.angle_beta   90.00
_cell.angle_gamma   90.00
#
_symmetry.space_group_name_H-M   'P 1'
#
loop_
_entity.id
_entity.type
_entity.pdbx_description
1 polymer ?
#
loop_
_entity_poly.entity_id
_entity_poly.type
_entity_poly.pdbx_seq_one_letter_code
_entity_poly.pdbx_strand_id
1 'polypeptide(L)'
;MNKDFLAKRVNSAIIVASIFGPFAWLCMFSALIWITIENKLPFQAFIEFTILISTFFLLLPICLLIYRKKVLFKKHPHLVRQKSNR
;
A
#
# COMPACT_ATOMS: atom_id res chain seq x y z
N MET A 1 23.05 -13.58 8.53
CA MET A 1 21.93 -12.63 8.68
C MET A 1 20.67 -13.40 9.03
N ASN A 2 20.07 -13.16 10.20
CA ASN A 2 19.00 -13.99 10.75
C ASN A 2 17.72 -13.86 9.90
N LYS A 3 17.37 -14.90 9.12
CA LYS A 3 16.27 -14.87 8.13
C LYS A 3 14.92 -14.50 8.77
N ASP A 4 14.72 -14.85 10.04
CA ASP A 4 13.52 -14.52 10.80
C ASP A 4 13.42 -13.04 11.18
N PHE A 5 14.55 -12.36 11.35
CA PHE A 5 14.58 -10.91 11.61
C PHE A 5 14.13 -10.11 10.39
N LEU A 6 14.61 -10.49 9.20
CA LEU A 6 14.20 -9.87 7.94
C LEU A 6 12.70 -10.11 7.69
N ALA A 7 12.21 -11.33 7.90
CA ALA A 7 10.80 -11.67 7.70
C ALA A 7 9.88 -10.86 8.63
N LYS A 8 10.27 -10.63 9.90
CA LYS A 8 9.55 -9.75 10.83
C LYS A 8 9.52 -8.29 10.37
N ARG A 9 10.66 -7.74 9.93
CA ARG A 9 10.73 -6.36 9.40
C ARG A 9 9.89 -6.18 8.15
N VAL A 10 9.98 -7.11 7.19
CA VAL A 10 9.16 -7.08 5.96
C VAL A 10 7.68 -7.17 6.29
N ASN A 11 7.27 -8.04 7.21
CA ASN A 11 5.88 -8.14 7.66
C ASN A 11 5.37 -6.81 8.26
N SER A 12 6.18 -6.16 9.11
CA SER A 12 5.84 -4.86 9.69
C SER A 12 5.73 -3.77 8.62
N ALA A 13 6.69 -3.70 7.70
CA ALA A 13 6.67 -2.75 6.58
C ALA A 13 5.43 -2.91 5.69
N ILE A 14 5.02 -4.14 5.39
CA ILE A 14 3.79 -4.40 4.61
C ILE A 14 2.53 -3.91 5.35
N ILE A 15 2.45 -4.11 6.67
CA ILE A 15 1.33 -3.58 7.47
C ILE A 15 1.30 -2.06 7.40
N VAL A 16 2.44 -1.40 7.62
CA VAL A 16 2.54 0.06 7.56
C VAL A 16 2.15 0.55 6.17
N ALA A 17 2.71 -0.02 5.11
CA ALA A 17 2.37 0.34 3.73
C ALA A 17 0.88 0.13 3.40
N SER A 18 0.24 -0.88 3.99
CA SER A 18 -1.19 -1.13 3.76
C SER A 18 -2.13 -0.11 4.40
N ILE A 19 -1.69 0.59 5.45
CA ILE A 19 -2.45 1.65 6.12
C ILE A 19 -2.10 3.00 5.51
N PHE A 20 -0.80 3.27 5.36
CA PHE A 20 -0.30 4.52 4.80
C PHE A 20 -0.62 4.69 3.30
N GLY A 21 -0.69 3.60 2.54
CA GLY A 21 -1.02 3.64 1.11
C GLY A 21 -2.38 4.32 0.86
N PRO A 22 -3.50 3.78 1.37
CA PRO A 22 -4.82 4.40 1.22
C PRO A 22 -4.91 5.83 1.77
N PHE A 23 -4.22 6.12 2.89
CA PHE A 23 -4.17 7.47 3.44
C PHE A 23 -3.46 8.44 2.50
N ALA A 24 -2.28 8.08 2.01
CA ALA A 24 -1.53 8.87 1.04
C ALA A 24 -2.29 9.01 -0.29
N TRP A 25 -3.01 7.97 -0.72
CA TRP A 25 -3.90 8.04 -1.88
C TRP A 25 -4.95 9.14 -1.73
N LEU A 26 -5.63 9.20 -0.58
CA LEU A 26 -6.64 10.24 -0.31
C LEU A 26 -6.03 11.65 -0.34
N CYS A 27 -4.86 11.84 0.28
CA CYS A 27 -4.16 13.13 0.26
C CYS A 27 -3.74 13.55 -1.16
N MET A 28 -3.22 12.62 -1.96
CA MET A 28 -2.80 12.90 -3.33
C MET A 28 -4.01 13.14 -4.25
N PHE A 29 -5.11 12.41 -4.03
CA PHE A 29 -6.33 12.56 -4.80
C PHE A 29 -7.01 13.90 -4.53
N SER A 30 -7.07 14.36 -3.28
CA SER A 30 -7.61 15.68 -2.95
C SER A 30 -6.76 16.81 -3.53
N ALA A 31 -5.43 16.69 -3.47
CA ALA A 31 -4.52 17.64 -4.12
C ALA A 31 -4.71 17.67 -5.64
N LEU A 32 -4.89 16.50 -6.28
CA LEU A 32 -5.16 16.42 -7.71
C LEU A 32 -6.48 17.12 -8.08
N ILE A 33 -7.55 16.91 -7.31
CA ILE A 33 -8.83 17.61 -7.52
C ILE A 33 -8.64 19.12 -7.44
N TRP A 34 -7.93 19.59 -6.41
CA TRP A 34 -7.66 21.02 -6.23
C TRP A 34 -6.94 21.63 -7.43
N ILE A 35 -5.81 21.03 -7.83
CA ILE A 35 -4.99 21.49 -8.96
C ILE A 35 -5.79 21.45 -10.27
N THR A 36 -6.62 20.42 -10.45
CA THR A 36 -7.45 20.25 -11.65
C THR A 36 -8.48 21.36 -11.78
N ILE A 37 -9.13 21.74 -10.67
CA ILE A 37 -10.10 22.84 -10.64
C ILE A 37 -9.39 24.18 -10.87
N GLU A 38 -8.29 24.44 -10.17
CA GLU A 38 -7.56 25.71 -10.22
C GLU A 38 -6.97 25.99 -11.61
N ASN A 39 -6.39 24.96 -12.25
CA ASN A 39 -5.72 25.09 -13.55
C ASN A 39 -6.60 24.72 -14.75
N LYS A 40 -7.87 24.35 -14.51
CA LYS A 40 -8.83 23.90 -15.54
C LYS A 40 -8.23 22.80 -16.43
N LEU A 41 -7.60 21.80 -15.82
CA LEU A 41 -6.94 20.71 -16.55
C LEU A 41 -7.96 19.91 -17.39
N PRO A 42 -7.55 19.38 -18.56
CA PRO A 42 -8.41 18.54 -19.37
C PRO A 42 -8.75 17.25 -18.61
N PHE A 43 -10.00 16.78 -18.77
CA PHE A 43 -10.51 15.58 -18.08
C PHE A 43 -9.65 14.33 -18.33
N GLN A 44 -9.08 14.20 -19.52
CA GLN A 44 -8.15 13.13 -19.87
C GLN A 44 -6.93 13.09 -18.94
N ALA A 45 -6.30 14.23 -18.67
CA ALA A 45 -5.14 14.31 -17.78
C ALA A 45 -5.53 13.95 -16.33
N PHE A 46 -6.70 14.41 -15.87
CA PHE A 46 -7.22 14.03 -14.54
C PHE A 46 -7.37 12.52 -14.38
N ILE A 47 -7.90 11.83 -15.41
CA ILE A 47 -8.01 10.36 -15.39
C ILE A 47 -6.63 9.71 -15.33
N GLU A 48 -5.69 10.12 -16.19
CA GLU A 48 -4.35 9.54 -16.25
C GLU A 48 -3.62 9.64 -14.91
N PHE A 49 -3.64 10.82 -14.27
CA PHE A 49 -3.05 11.00 -12.94
C PHE A 49 -3.78 10.21 -11.86
N THR A 50 -5.11 10.14 -11.92
CA THR A 50 -5.91 9.34 -10.97
C THR A 50 -5.55 7.86 -11.07
N ILE A 51 -5.42 7.31 -12.27
CA ILE A 51 -5.00 5.92 -12.49
C ILE A 51 -3.60 5.68 -11.94
N LEU A 52 -2.66 6.61 -12.20
CA LEU A 52 -1.29 6.50 -11.75
C LEU A 52 -1.21 6.49 -10.21
N ILE A 53 -1.82 7.47 -9.55
CA ILE A 53 -1.85 7.57 -8.08
C ILE A 53 -2.54 6.34 -7.48
N SER A 54 -3.66 5.89 -8.04
CA SER A 54 -4.37 4.69 -7.58
C SER A 54 -3.54 3.42 -7.70
N THR A 55 -2.79 3.28 -8.78
CA THR A 55 -1.91 2.13 -8.98
C THR A 55 -0.82 2.06 -7.91
N PHE A 56 -0.17 3.18 -7.61
CA PHE A 56 0.92 3.20 -6.63
C PHE A 56 0.45 3.11 -5.18
N PHE A 57 -0.65 3.77 -4.83
CA PHE A 57 -1.06 3.92 -3.43
C PHE A 57 -2.22 3.00 -3.01
N LEU A 58 -2.89 2.32 -3.94
CA LEU A 58 -3.90 1.30 -3.62
C LEU A 58 -3.50 -0.08 -4.14
N LEU A 59 -3.18 -0.21 -5.44
CA LEU A 59 -2.91 -1.51 -6.05
C LEU A 59 -1.65 -2.16 -5.48
N LEU A 60 -0.53 -1.44 -5.39
CA LEU A 60 0.71 -1.98 -4.82
C LEU A 60 0.56 -2.43 -3.34
N PRO A 61 -0.03 -1.63 -2.42
CA PRO A 61 -0.31 -2.10 -1.06
C PRO A 61 -1.19 -3.35 -1.01
N ILE A 62 -2.20 -3.45 -1.89
CA ILE A 62 -3.05 -4.64 -1.99
C ILE A 62 -2.22 -5.86 -2.44
N CYS A 63 -1.37 -5.70 -3.46
CA CYS A 63 -0.47 -6.77 -3.91
C CYS A 63 0.48 -7.23 -2.79
N LEU A 64 1.02 -6.28 -2.00
CA LEU A 64 1.87 -6.59 -0.85
C LEU A 64 1.11 -7.34 0.26
N LEU A 65 -0.15 -6.98 0.52
CA LEU A 65 -1.02 -7.71 1.45
C LEU A 65 -1.29 -9.15 0.99
N ILE A 66 -1.53 -9.34 -0.32
CA ILE A 66 -1.71 -10.68 -0.90
C ILE A 66 -0.42 -11.48 -0.79
N TYR A 67 0.74 -10.88 -1.12
CA TYR A 67 2.05 -11.51 -0.97
C TYR A 67 2.31 -11.94 0.47
N ARG A 68 2.00 -11.08 1.44
CA ARG A 68 2.11 -11.38 2.87
C ARG A 68 1.31 -12.63 3.25
N LYS A 69 0.04 -12.71 2.83
CA LYS A 69 -0.84 -13.84 3.14
C LYS A 69 -0.41 -15.14 2.42
N LYS A 70 -0.13 -15.07 1.13
CA LYS A 70 0.09 -16.26 0.28
C LYS A 70 1.52 -16.80 0.33
N VAL A 71 2.51 -15.92 0.47
CA VAL A 71 3.94 -16.30 0.39
C VAL A 71 4.62 -16.18 1.74
N LEU A 72 4.55 -15.01 2.39
CA LEU A 72 5.32 -14.75 3.60
C LEU A 72 4.85 -15.64 4.77
N PHE A 73 3.55 -15.75 4.99
CA PHE A 73 3.00 -16.62 6.05
C PHE A 73 3.16 -18.10 5.76
N LYS A 74 3.14 -18.52 4.48
CA LYS A 74 3.42 -19.91 4.10
C LYS A 74 4.87 -20.29 4.38
N LYS A 75 5.82 -19.36 4.19
CA LYS A 75 7.25 -19.57 4.48
C LYS A 75 7.61 -19.40 5.96
N HIS A 76 6.89 -18.54 6.70
CA HIS A 76 7.18 -18.23 8.10
C HIS A 76 5.89 -18.28 8.96
N PRO A 77 5.39 -19.48 9.31
CA PRO A 77 4.11 -19.65 10.01
C PRO A 77 4.09 -19.05 11.43
N HIS A 78 5.25 -18.90 12.07
CA HIS A 78 5.39 -18.26 13.38
C HIS A 78 4.98 -16.77 13.38
N LEU A 79 5.01 -16.10 12.22
CA LEU A 79 4.53 -14.71 12.07
C LEU A 79 3.00 -14.58 12.16
N VAL A 80 2.27 -15.68 11.96
CA VAL A 80 0.81 -15.72 12.12
C VAL A 80 0.43 -15.84 13.59
N ARG A 81 1.14 -16.71 14.34
CA ARG A 81 0.89 -16.96 15.78
C ARG A 81 1.10 -15.74 16.67
N GLN A 82 1.99 -14.82 16.30
CA GLN A 82 2.20 -13.59 17.06
C GLN A 82 0.96 -12.67 17.09
N LYS A 83 -0.03 -12.90 16.20
CA LYS A 83 -1.30 -12.15 16.20
C LYS A 83 -2.39 -12.78 17.09
N SER A 84 -2.19 -14.02 17.57
CA SER A 84 -3.20 -14.79 18.33
C SER A 84 -3.04 -14.73 19.85
N ASN A 85 -1.93 -14.18 20.36
CA ASN A 85 -1.61 -14.10 21.80
C ASN A 85 -1.65 -12.65 22.34
N ARG A 86 -2.39 -11.75 21.69
CA ARG A 86 -2.70 -10.42 22.19
C ARG A 86 -4.20 -10.22 22.21
#